data_AF-A0A7S1MWU8-F1
#
_entry.id   AF-A0A7S1MWU8-F1
#
_cell.length_a   1.000
_cell.length_b   1.000
_cell.length_c   1.000
_cell.angle_alpha   90.00
_cell.angle_beta   90.00
_cell.angle_gamma   90.00
#
_symmetry.space_group_name_H-M   'P 1'
#
loop_
_entity.id
_entity.type
_entity.pdbx_description
1 polymer ?
#
loop_
_entity_poly.entity_id
_entity_poly.type
_entity_poly.pdbx_seq_one_letter_code
_entity_poly.pdbx_strand_id
1 'polypeptide(L)'
;RLKDLWPADEEIDAVVRTAVKPEQYRAVYDPMFAIRPVEAERAAPQYNWRPQSTYIRRPPYWDTEGVGALAANPRTLTGMRPLAILPDNITTDHLSPSNAILLDSA
;
A
#
# COMPACT_ATOMS: atom_id res chain seq x y z
N ARG A 1 4.57 26.70 -31.89
CA ARG A 1 3.37 26.31 -31.10
C ARG A 1 3.54 24.85 -30.68
N LEU A 2 2.83 24.37 -29.65
CA LEU A 2 2.98 22.99 -29.15
C LEU A 2 2.87 21.92 -30.26
N LYS A 3 2.00 22.16 -31.26
CA LYS A 3 1.84 21.30 -32.44
C LYS A 3 3.11 21.07 -33.26
N ASP A 4 4.10 21.95 -33.14
CA ASP A 4 5.37 21.86 -33.89
C ASP A 4 6.40 21.00 -33.13
N LEU A 5 6.10 20.58 -31.89
CA LEU A 5 6.95 19.77 -31.01
C LEU A 5 6.28 18.45 -30.60
N TRP A 6 4.98 18.31 -30.81
CA TRP A 6 4.23 17.12 -30.43
C TRP A 6 4.44 16.04 -31.50
N PRO A 7 5.01 14.88 -31.15
CA PRO A 7 5.26 13.82 -32.12
C PRO A 7 3.94 13.23 -32.62
N ALA A 8 3.91 12.85 -33.89
CA ALA A 8 2.83 12.04 -34.42
C ALA A 8 2.90 10.60 -33.88
N ASP A 9 1.77 9.89 -33.91
CA ASP A 9 1.69 8.50 -33.43
C ASP A 9 2.67 7.60 -34.19
N GLU A 10 2.86 7.83 -35.49
CA GLU A 10 3.80 7.07 -36.32
C GLU A 10 5.27 7.28 -35.89
N GLU A 11 5.61 8.49 -35.44
CA GLU A 11 6.96 8.80 -34.94
C GLU A 11 7.22 8.10 -33.61
N ILE A 12 6.21 8.03 -32.72
CA ILE A 12 6.28 7.27 -31.46
C ILE A 12 6.43 5.77 -31.76
N ASP A 13 5.61 5.23 -32.65
CA ASP A 13 5.64 3.81 -33.02
C ASP A 13 6.98 3.39 -33.63
N ALA A 14 7.57 4.23 -34.47
CA ALA A 14 8.88 3.99 -35.06
C ALA A 14 9.98 3.92 -33.98
N VAL A 15 9.94 4.81 -32.98
CA VAL A 15 10.87 4.78 -31.86
C VAL A 15 10.63 3.54 -30.98
N VAL A 16 9.38 3.23 -30.62
CA VAL A 16 9.05 2.04 -29.82
C VAL A 16 9.57 0.76 -30.48
N ARG A 17 9.36 0.59 -31.79
CA ARG A 17 9.85 -0.58 -32.54
C ARG A 17 11.36 -0.76 -32.49
N THR A 18 12.13 0.33 -32.43
CA THR A 18 13.60 0.28 -32.44
C THR A 18 14.21 0.26 -31.03
N ALA A 19 13.49 0.83 -30.05
CA ALA A 19 14.00 1.07 -28.70
C ALA A 19 13.51 0.04 -27.66
N VAL A 20 12.30 -0.50 -27.80
CA VAL A 20 11.73 -1.46 -26.84
C VAL A 20 12.08 -2.87 -27.27
N LYS A 21 13.01 -3.50 -26.54
CA LYS A 21 13.59 -4.80 -26.92
C LYS A 21 13.39 -5.85 -25.83
N PRO A 22 13.14 -7.13 -26.18
CA PRO A 22 12.96 -8.21 -25.20
C PRO A 22 14.11 -8.32 -24.18
N GLU A 23 15.34 -7.97 -24.57
CA GLU A 23 16.53 -8.05 -23.72
C GLU A 23 16.45 -7.10 -22.53
N GLN A 24 15.79 -5.94 -22.68
CA GLN A 24 15.58 -4.99 -21.58
C GLN A 24 14.69 -5.60 -20.49
N TYR A 25 13.63 -6.31 -20.89
CA TYR A 25 12.77 -7.02 -19.96
C TYR A 25 13.53 -8.12 -19.23
N ARG A 26 14.27 -8.96 -19.95
CA ARG A 26 15.10 -10.02 -19.34
C ARG A 26 16.12 -9.44 -18.37
N ALA A 27 16.81 -8.37 -18.76
CA ALA A 27 17.81 -7.71 -17.91
C ALA A 27 17.23 -7.16 -16.59
N VAL A 28 15.94 -6.80 -16.55
CA VAL A 28 15.27 -6.33 -15.33
C VAL A 28 14.67 -7.49 -14.53
N TYR A 29 13.93 -8.37 -15.21
CA TYR A 29 13.12 -9.40 -14.55
C TYR A 29 13.94 -10.62 -14.13
N ASP A 30 14.93 -11.05 -14.91
CA ASP A 30 15.73 -12.23 -14.56
C ASP A 30 16.49 -12.01 -13.23
N PRO A 31 17.16 -10.86 -12.99
CA PRO A 31 17.81 -10.61 -11.71
C PRO A 31 16.84 -10.36 -10.55
N MET A 32 15.66 -9.80 -10.82
CA MET A 32 14.64 -9.51 -9.80
C MET A 32 14.04 -10.78 -9.21
N PHE A 33 13.85 -11.81 -10.06
CA PHE A 33 13.32 -13.11 -9.64
C PHE A 33 14.40 -14.17 -9.41
N ALA A 34 15.68 -13.82 -9.59
CA ALA A 34 16.77 -14.72 -9.28
C ALA A 34 16.72 -15.10 -7.80
N ILE A 35 16.57 -16.40 -7.51
CA ILE A 35 16.69 -16.93 -6.16
C ILE A 35 18.15 -16.76 -5.76
N ARG A 36 18.43 -15.70 -5.02
CA ARG A 36 19.73 -15.51 -4.39
C ARG A 36 19.71 -16.32 -3.10
N PRO A 37 20.72 -17.17 -2.83
CA PRO A 37 20.91 -17.69 -1.50
C PRO A 37 21.18 -16.49 -0.61
N VAL A 38 20.14 -16.02 0.08
CA VAL A 38 20.31 -15.02 1.11
C VAL A 38 21.05 -15.77 2.22
N GLU A 39 22.27 -15.36 2.53
CA GLU A 39 23.01 -15.79 3.74
C GLU A 39 22.33 -15.22 5.00
N ALA A 40 21.00 -15.24 5.05
CA ALA A 40 20.24 -14.89 6.22
C ALA A 40 20.08 -16.15 7.05
N GLU A 41 20.39 -16.04 8.34
CA GLU A 41 19.96 -17.01 9.33
C GLU A 41 18.47 -17.30 9.16
N ARG A 42 18.08 -18.55 9.36
CA ARG A 42 16.68 -18.97 9.26
C ARG A 42 15.85 -18.13 10.23
N ALA A 43 15.04 -17.22 9.69
CA ALA A 43 14.21 -16.35 10.50
C ALA A 43 13.23 -17.18 11.36
N ALA A 44 12.98 -16.70 12.58
CA ALA A 44 11.94 -17.28 13.43
C ALA A 44 10.56 -17.19 12.73
N PRO A 45 9.68 -18.19 12.89
CA PRO A 45 8.36 -18.18 12.25
C PRO A 45 7.42 -17.09 12.82
N GLN A 46 7.74 -16.55 14.00
CA GLN A 46 6.99 -15.46 14.62
C GLN A 46 7.80 -14.17 14.55
N TYR A 47 7.13 -13.06 14.23
CA TYR A 47 7.74 -11.74 14.24
C TYR A 47 8.05 -11.31 15.68
N ASN A 48 9.30 -10.91 15.94
CA ASN A 48 9.72 -10.40 17.24
C ASN A 48 9.24 -8.95 17.41
N TRP A 49 8.03 -8.78 17.95
CA TRP A 49 7.42 -7.47 18.16
C TRP A 49 8.28 -6.59 19.08
N ARG A 50 8.53 -5.35 18.66
CA ARG A 50 9.33 -4.37 19.41
C ARG A 50 8.41 -3.31 20.03
N PRO A 51 8.25 -3.25 21.36
CA PRO A 51 7.31 -2.31 21.99
C PRO A 51 7.57 -0.83 21.66
N GLN A 52 8.83 -0.46 21.43
CA GLN A 52 9.24 0.91 21.13
C GLN A 52 9.07 1.28 19.65
N SER A 53 8.69 0.33 18.79
CA SER A 53 8.51 0.57 17.37
C SER A 53 7.37 1.54 17.11
N THR A 54 7.62 2.55 16.29
CA THR A 54 6.59 3.47 15.76
C THR A 54 6.13 3.08 14.35
N TYR A 55 6.79 2.11 13.71
CA TYR A 55 6.48 1.67 12.34
C TYR A 55 5.68 0.37 12.32
N ILE A 56 6.22 -0.69 12.91
CA ILE A 56 5.61 -2.02 12.94
C ILE A 56 5.10 -2.30 14.35
N ARG A 57 3.79 -2.32 14.52
CA ARG A 57 3.10 -2.59 15.79
C ARG A 57 2.10 -3.73 15.61
N ARG A 58 1.89 -4.53 16.66
CA ARG A 58 0.92 -5.63 16.63
C ARG A 58 -0.50 -5.03 16.56
N PRO A 59 -1.29 -5.28 15.50
CA PRO A 59 -2.64 -4.76 15.42
C PRO A 59 -3.54 -5.41 16.48
N PRO A 60 -4.50 -4.67 17.07
CA PRO A 60 -5.33 -5.16 18.17
C PRO A 60 -6.47 -6.09 17.73
N TYR A 61 -6.62 -6.38 16.44
CA TYR A 61 -7.75 -7.15 15.89
C TYR A 61 -7.85 -8.57 16.47
N TRP A 62 -6.75 -9.12 16.98
CA TRP A 62 -6.63 -10.49 17.50
C TRP A 62 -6.30 -10.51 19.00
N ASP A 63 -6.48 -9.38 19.69
CA ASP A 63 -6.27 -9.28 21.13
C ASP A 63 -7.43 -9.93 21.90
N THR A 64 -7.14 -11.07 22.53
CA THR A 64 -8.10 -11.81 23.36
C THR A 64 -8.40 -11.13 24.70
N GLU A 65 -7.59 -10.14 25.12
CA GLU A 65 -7.74 -9.43 26.40
C GLU A 65 -8.44 -8.07 26.28
N GLY A 66 -8.59 -7.54 25.06
CA GLY A 66 -9.17 -6.22 24.85
C GLY A 66 -9.66 -5.99 23.43
N VAL A 67 -10.96 -6.25 23.19
CA VAL A 67 -11.70 -5.86 21.97
C VAL A 67 -11.33 -6.63 20.68
N GLY A 68 -10.39 -7.56 20.70
CA GLY A 68 -10.02 -8.44 19.58
C GLY A 68 -10.77 -9.77 19.56
N ALA A 69 -12.10 -9.69 19.52
CA ALA A 69 -13.01 -10.76 19.10
C ALA A 69 -14.39 -10.13 18.88
N LEU A 70 -14.50 -9.17 17.96
CA LEU A 70 -15.77 -8.48 17.64
C LEU A 70 -16.91 -9.41 17.22
N ALA A 71 -16.67 -10.72 17.07
CA ALA A 71 -17.64 -11.74 16.69
C ALA A 71 -17.91 -12.81 17.76
N ALA A 72 -17.37 -12.73 18.98
CA ALA A 72 -17.56 -13.80 19.96
C ALA A 72 -19.03 -13.95 20.41
N ASN A 73 -19.80 -12.85 20.43
CA ASN A 73 -21.21 -12.85 20.78
C ASN A 73 -21.96 -11.79 19.94
N PRO A 74 -23.15 -12.09 19.39
CA PRO A 74 -24.00 -11.09 18.74
C PRO A 74 -24.29 -9.94 19.71
N ARG A 75 -24.06 -8.70 19.28
CA ARG A 75 -24.37 -7.50 20.08
C ARG A 75 -25.51 -6.73 19.44
N THR A 76 -26.50 -6.36 20.25
CA THR A 76 -27.55 -5.43 19.82
C THR A 76 -27.04 -4.01 19.98
N LEU A 77 -27.00 -3.25 18.88
CA LEU A 77 -26.63 -1.85 18.88
C LEU A 77 -27.88 -1.00 19.18
N THR A 78 -27.90 -0.26 20.30
CA THR A 78 -29.00 0.63 20.69
C THR A 78 -28.47 1.99 21.13
N GLY A 79 -29.24 3.06 20.89
CA GLY A 79 -28.87 4.42 21.33
C GLY A 79 -27.60 5.00 20.67
N MET A 80 -27.21 4.50 19.49
CA MET A 80 -26.03 5.00 18.78
C MET A 80 -26.20 6.45 18.31
N ARG A 81 -25.09 7.19 18.29
CA ARG A 81 -25.00 8.53 17.72
C ARG A 81 -24.08 8.53 16.50
N PRO A 82 -24.37 9.32 15.46
CA PRO A 82 -23.46 9.44 14.33
C PRO A 82 -22.11 10.03 14.77
N LEU A 83 -21.01 9.41 14.36
CA LEU A 83 -19.65 9.95 14.56
C LEU A 83 -19.35 11.08 13.57
N ALA A 84 -19.85 10.94 12.34
CA ALA A 84 -19.74 11.93 11.28
C ALA A 84 -20.98 11.85 10.36
N ILE A 85 -21.37 12.99 9.80
CA ILE A 85 -22.39 13.09 8.74
C ILE A 85 -21.64 13.65 7.53
N LEU A 86 -21.54 12.85 6.47
CA LEU A 86 -20.72 13.17 5.31
C LEU A 86 -21.59 13.37 4.05
N PRO A 87 -21.21 14.27 3.14
CA PRO A 87 -21.89 14.47 1.85
C PRO A 87 -21.48 13.40 0.82
N ASP A 88 -21.91 13.57 -0.43
CA ASP A 88 -21.48 12.74 -1.55
C ASP A 88 -19.99 12.96 -1.92
N ASN A 89 -19.43 12.08 -2.75
CA ASN A 89 -18.06 12.12 -3.26
C ASN A 89 -16.95 12.04 -2.19
N ILE A 90 -17.24 11.40 -1.06
CA ILE A 90 -16.20 10.97 -0.13
C ILE A 90 -15.36 9.88 -0.77
N THR A 91 -14.07 10.14 -0.85
CA THR A 91 -13.05 9.18 -1.32
C THR A 91 -12.34 8.51 -0.16
N THR A 92 -11.60 7.44 -0.44
CA THR A 92 -10.77 6.75 0.54
C THR A 92 -9.68 7.64 1.13
N ASP A 93 -9.16 8.63 0.39
CA ASP A 93 -8.17 9.58 0.91
C ASP A 93 -8.75 10.51 1.98
N HIS A 94 -10.06 10.79 1.95
CA HIS A 94 -10.72 11.53 3.03
C HIS A 94 -10.82 10.69 4.32
N LEU A 95 -10.94 9.37 4.18
CA LEU A 95 -11.09 8.45 5.31
C LEU A 95 -9.73 7.96 5.85
N SER A 96 -8.73 7.87 4.98
CA SER A 96 -7.41 7.28 5.23
C SER A 96 -6.35 8.03 4.43
N PRO A 97 -5.97 9.25 4.84
CA PRO A 97 -5.00 10.06 4.12
C PRO A 97 -3.63 9.36 4.10
N SER A 98 -2.98 9.34 2.93
CA SER A 98 -1.71 8.63 2.70
C SER A 98 -0.48 9.54 2.59
N ASN A 99 -0.63 10.84 2.84
CA ASN A 99 0.44 11.84 2.69
C ASN A 99 0.98 12.30 4.07
N ALA A 100 1.80 13.36 4.09
CA ALA A 100 2.38 13.93 5.29
C ALA A 100 1.35 14.15 6.42
N ILE A 101 1.73 13.72 7.62
CA ILE A 101 0.99 13.99 8.85
C ILE A 101 1.23 15.47 9.22
N LEU A 102 0.17 16.27 9.24
CA LEU A 102 0.24 17.71 9.49
C LEU A 102 0.54 18.01 10.97
N LEU A 103 1.17 19.14 11.27
CA LEU A 103 1.53 19.52 12.65
C LEU A 103 0.30 19.73 13.55
N ASP A 104 -0.85 20.07 12.97
CA ASP A 104 -2.12 20.26 13.65
C ASP A 104 -3.00 19.00 13.67
N SER A 105 -2.48 17.86 13.19
CA SER A 105 -3.14 16.58 13.38
C SER A 105 -2.87 16.06 14.79
N ALA A 106 -3.94 15.93 15.59
CA ALA A 106 -4.01 15.30 16.93
C ALA A 106 -2.94 15.74 17.97
#